data_AF-A0A920BYL5-F1
#
_entry.id   AF-A0A920BYL5-F1
#
_cell.length_a   1.000
_cell.length_b   1.000
_cell.length_c   1.000
_cell.angle_alpha   90.00
_cell.angle_beta   90.00
_cell.angle_gamma   90.00
#
_symmetry.space_group_name_H-M   'P 1'
#
loop_
_entity.id
_entity.type
_entity.pdbx_description
1 polymer ?
#
loop_
_entity_poly.entity_id
_entity_poly.type
_entity_poly.pdbx_seq_one_letter_code
_entity_poly.pdbx_strand_id
1 'polypeptide(L)'
;MEVISSVKTFLGDANFKWAICGGCAIELFIGKTTRAHTDVDILAFWEDRPNIITFMINKGWRVFEACGGGKVIELFDASGRQMKRNLFCFSENNTRCALQPTNEINVYQFSIKTNEQIDLDYIEILFNQKDENYFYYVNDVSIKRSLDEAFLKKDGVQYLSPEIVLLYKSTYLDSIDATKHKHDFKCSLPLLSIEQKQWLKRSLQICQSDTHEWISKI
;
A
#
# COMPACT_ATOMS: atom_id res chain seq x y z
N MET A 1 -11.36 -5.22 11.12
CA MET A 1 -10.12 -5.25 11.91
C MET A 1 -10.03 -3.96 12.71
N GLU A 2 -9.60 -4.02 13.97
CA GLU A 2 -9.47 -2.85 14.85
C GLU A 2 -8.53 -1.79 14.26
N VAL A 3 -7.38 -2.21 13.72
CA VAL A 3 -6.40 -1.32 13.08
C VAL A 3 -6.99 -0.49 11.93
N ILE A 4 -7.91 -1.06 11.12
CA ILE A 4 -8.59 -0.32 10.03
C ILE A 4 -9.48 0.80 10.58
N SER A 5 -10.15 0.55 11.71
CA SER A 5 -10.97 1.57 12.37
C SER A 5 -10.10 2.70 12.92
N SER A 6 -8.95 2.36 13.48
CA SER A 6 -7.94 3.33 13.92
C SER A 6 -7.42 4.17 12.76
N VAL A 7 -7.13 3.57 11.61
CA VAL A 7 -6.69 4.29 10.38
C VAL A 7 -7.75 5.28 9.94
N LYS A 8 -9.01 4.83 9.84
CA LYS A 8 -10.14 5.69 9.46
C LYS A 8 -10.27 6.90 10.39
N THR A 9 -10.08 6.69 11.68
CA THR A 9 -10.15 7.75 12.69
C THR A 9 -8.97 8.71 12.54
N PHE A 10 -7.76 8.17 12.40
CA PHE A 10 -6.52 8.93 12.32
C PHE A 10 -6.42 9.80 11.06
N LEU A 11 -6.78 9.24 9.89
CA LEU A 11 -6.76 9.94 8.59
C LEU A 11 -8.11 10.63 8.27
N GLY A 12 -9.05 10.66 9.21
CA GLY A 12 -10.41 11.17 8.98
C GLY A 12 -10.47 12.66 8.69
N ASP A 13 -9.50 13.43 9.18
CA ASP A 13 -9.36 14.88 8.95
C ASP A 13 -8.23 15.23 7.95
N ALA A 14 -7.67 14.22 7.27
CA ALA A 14 -6.69 14.44 6.22
C ALA A 14 -7.31 15.17 5.03
N ASN A 15 -6.67 16.25 4.58
CA ASN A 15 -7.08 17.02 3.40
C ASN A 15 -6.37 16.52 2.12
N PHE A 16 -6.25 15.20 1.96
CA PHE A 16 -5.68 14.55 0.78
C PHE A 16 -6.41 13.23 0.53
N LYS A 17 -6.37 12.73 -0.71
CA LYS A 17 -7.00 11.44 -1.04
C LYS A 17 -6.14 10.29 -0.55
N TRP A 18 -6.76 9.35 0.14
CA TRP A 18 -6.13 8.13 0.62
C TRP A 18 -7.08 6.94 0.51
N ALA A 19 -6.51 5.74 0.41
CA ALA A 19 -7.26 4.49 0.45
C ALA A 19 -6.41 3.39 1.09
N ILE A 20 -7.05 2.47 1.81
CA ILE A 20 -6.36 1.25 2.25
C ILE A 20 -5.98 0.43 1.01
N CYS A 21 -4.75 -0.06 0.95
CA CYS A 21 -4.32 -0.96 -0.12
C CYS A 21 -3.68 -2.24 0.49
N GLY A 22 -2.89 -2.96 -0.30
CA GLY A 22 -2.19 -4.14 0.17
C GLY A 22 -3.08 -5.25 0.73
N GLY A 23 -2.62 -5.95 1.76
CA GLY A 23 -3.35 -7.07 2.36
C GLY A 23 -4.70 -6.68 2.98
N CYS A 24 -4.76 -5.53 3.64
CA CYS A 24 -5.98 -5.04 4.29
C CYS A 24 -7.10 -4.74 3.27
N ALA A 25 -6.77 -4.23 2.08
CA ALA A 25 -7.76 -4.00 1.02
C ALA A 25 -8.39 -5.29 0.48
N ILE A 26 -7.60 -6.37 0.39
CA ILE A 26 -8.11 -7.69 0.02
C ILE A 26 -9.15 -8.17 1.04
N GLU A 27 -8.92 -7.98 2.34
CA GLU A 27 -9.90 -8.37 3.35
C GLU A 27 -11.14 -7.49 3.38
N LEU A 28 -10.99 -6.18 3.12
CA LEU A 28 -12.16 -5.30 2.96
C LEU A 28 -13.05 -5.80 1.81
N PHE A 29 -12.44 -6.17 0.69
CA PHE A 29 -13.13 -6.77 -0.46
C PHE A 29 -13.80 -8.11 -0.11
N ILE A 30 -13.05 -9.07 0.45
CA ILE A 30 -13.56 -10.41 0.80
C ILE A 30 -14.63 -10.33 1.91
N GLY A 31 -14.50 -9.36 2.81
CA GLY A 31 -15.39 -9.12 3.94
C GLY A 31 -15.20 -10.00 5.16
N LYS A 32 -14.05 -10.67 5.27
CA LYS A 32 -13.61 -11.39 6.46
C LYS A 32 -12.10 -11.45 6.51
N THR A 33 -11.56 -11.73 7.69
CA THR A 33 -10.13 -11.96 7.86
C THR A 33 -9.72 -13.31 7.29
N THR A 34 -8.64 -13.31 6.51
CA THR A 34 -8.08 -14.51 5.84
C THR A 34 -6.68 -14.84 6.32
N ARG A 35 -5.93 -13.85 6.82
CA ARG A 35 -4.61 -14.01 7.44
C ARG A 35 -4.24 -12.78 8.28
N ALA A 36 -3.25 -12.92 9.15
CA ALA A 36 -2.65 -11.77 9.83
C ALA A 36 -1.95 -10.82 8.83
N HIS A 37 -2.00 -9.51 9.13
CA HIS A 37 -1.27 -8.46 8.40
C HIS A 37 -0.19 -7.88 9.29
N THR A 38 1.03 -7.78 8.76
CA THR A 38 2.21 -7.31 9.50
C THR A 38 2.37 -5.79 9.49
N ASP A 39 1.58 -5.14 8.65
CA ASP A 39 1.64 -3.74 8.30
C ASP A 39 0.26 -3.25 7.82
N VAL A 40 0.11 -1.92 7.77
CA VAL A 40 -1.01 -1.24 7.14
C VAL A 40 -0.48 -0.40 5.98
N ASP A 41 -0.94 -0.76 4.79
CA ASP A 41 -0.62 -0.07 3.55
C ASP A 41 -1.71 0.97 3.20
N ILE A 42 -1.29 2.20 2.98
CA ILE A 42 -2.14 3.30 2.52
C ILE A 42 -1.66 3.76 1.16
N LEU A 43 -2.54 3.73 0.17
CA LEU A 43 -2.29 4.37 -1.11
C LEU A 43 -2.63 5.87 -1.01
N ALA A 44 -1.72 6.70 -1.53
CA ALA A 44 -1.93 8.12 -1.74
C ALA A 44 -1.30 8.57 -3.08
N PHE A 45 -1.50 9.83 -3.46
CA PHE A 45 -0.99 10.36 -4.73
C PHE A 45 0.26 11.23 -4.55
N TRP A 46 1.17 11.18 -5.52
CA TRP A 46 2.43 11.95 -5.48
C TRP A 46 2.20 13.45 -5.31
N GLU A 47 1.13 14.00 -5.88
CA GLU A 47 0.74 15.40 -5.74
C GLU A 47 0.47 15.82 -4.27
N ASP A 48 0.02 14.88 -3.44
CA ASP A 48 -0.34 15.11 -2.03
C ASP A 48 0.83 14.87 -1.07
N ARG A 49 1.98 14.38 -1.55
CA ARG A 49 3.09 13.98 -0.69
C ARG A 49 3.56 15.07 0.30
N PRO A 50 3.73 16.35 -0.10
CA PRO A 50 4.09 17.40 0.85
C PRO A 50 3.07 17.59 1.97
N ASN A 51 1.78 17.51 1.64
CA ASN A 51 0.67 17.65 2.60
C ASN A 51 0.65 16.46 3.55
N ILE A 52 0.92 15.26 3.06
CA ILE A 52 1.00 14.03 3.87
C ILE A 52 2.14 14.13 4.88
N ILE A 53 3.35 14.52 4.45
CA ILE A 53 4.48 14.68 5.37
C ILE A 53 4.14 15.68 6.48
N THR A 54 3.62 16.85 6.09
CA THR A 54 3.22 17.89 7.04
C THR A 54 2.14 17.42 8.00
N PHE A 55 1.13 16.71 7.49
CA PHE A 55 0.05 16.14 8.30
C PHE A 55 0.58 15.15 9.33
N MET A 56 1.40 14.18 8.91
CA MET A 56 1.93 13.15 9.80
C MET A 56 2.79 13.78 10.91
N ILE A 57 3.70 14.69 10.56
CA ILE A 57 4.55 15.40 11.53
C ILE A 57 3.71 16.20 12.52
N ASN A 58 2.69 16.93 12.05
CA ASN A 58 1.80 17.70 12.91
C ASN A 58 0.96 16.83 13.86
N LYS A 59 0.74 15.56 13.50
CA LYS A 59 0.09 14.56 14.36
C LYS A 59 1.07 13.87 15.33
N GLY A 60 2.33 14.31 15.39
CA GLY A 60 3.39 13.73 16.22
C GLY A 60 4.03 12.48 15.63
N TRP A 61 3.73 12.12 14.38
CA TRP A 61 4.34 10.95 13.75
C TRP A 61 5.71 11.30 13.17
N ARG A 62 6.65 10.38 13.35
CA ARG A 62 7.94 10.45 12.66
C ARG A 62 7.76 9.93 11.23
N VAL A 63 8.33 10.63 10.26
CA VAL A 63 8.17 10.33 8.84
C VAL A 63 9.51 9.99 8.24
N PHE A 64 9.57 8.90 7.49
CA PHE A 64 10.78 8.44 6.83
C PHE A 64 10.51 8.16 5.36
N GLU A 65 11.48 8.42 4.49
CA GLU A 65 11.47 7.97 3.10
C GLU A 65 12.33 6.71 2.95
N ALA A 66 11.80 5.69 2.27
CA ALA A 66 12.56 4.48 1.99
C ALA A 66 13.73 4.75 1.03
N CYS A 67 14.92 4.27 1.34
CA CYS A 67 16.12 4.45 0.50
C CYS A 67 16.48 3.19 -0.32
N GLY A 68 15.81 2.06 -0.07
CA GLY A 68 16.21 0.75 -0.59
C GLY A 68 17.24 0.06 0.32
N GLY A 69 17.45 -1.25 0.13
CA GLY A 69 18.37 -2.04 0.96
C GLY A 69 17.98 -2.11 2.45
N GLY A 70 16.70 -1.91 2.77
CA GLY A 70 16.22 -1.83 4.15
C GLY A 70 16.62 -0.55 4.90
N LYS A 71 17.12 0.47 4.20
CA LYS A 71 17.43 1.78 4.79
C LYS A 71 16.26 2.76 4.65
N VAL A 72 16.16 3.68 5.59
CA VAL A 72 15.20 4.79 5.59
C VAL A 72 15.89 6.09 6.01
N ILE A 73 15.45 7.23 5.48
CA ILE A 73 15.91 8.57 5.89
C ILE A 73 14.78 9.33 6.57
N GLU A 74 15.05 9.92 7.74
CA GLU A 74 14.05 10.72 8.47
C GLU A 74 13.83 12.08 7.80
N LEU A 75 12.55 12.46 7.69
CA LEU A 75 12.09 13.73 7.16
C LEU A 75 11.51 14.57 8.31
N PHE A 76 11.99 15.80 8.43
CA PHE A 76 11.51 16.77 9.42
C PHE A 76 10.55 17.80 8.84
N ASP A 77 10.46 17.87 7.51
CA ASP A 77 9.55 18.71 6.75
C ASP A 77 9.39 18.20 5.31
N ALA A 78 8.59 18.90 4.51
CA ALA A 78 8.33 18.57 3.11
C ALA A 78 9.32 19.22 2.11
N SER A 79 10.32 19.99 2.58
CA SER A 79 11.24 20.78 1.75
C SER A 79 12.43 19.98 1.21
N GLY A 80 12.69 18.80 1.76
CA GLY A 80 13.82 17.95 1.40
C GLY A 80 13.77 17.37 -0.02
N ARG A 81 14.95 16.91 -0.50
CA ARG A 81 15.08 16.20 -1.77
C ARG A 81 14.22 14.94 -1.77
N GLN A 82 13.39 14.78 -2.80
CA GLN A 82 12.50 13.63 -2.94
C GLN A 82 13.19 12.50 -3.72
N MET A 83 13.34 11.33 -3.10
CA MET A 83 13.80 10.13 -3.80
C MET A 83 12.69 9.45 -4.61
N LYS A 84 11.45 9.95 -4.49
CA LYS A 84 10.23 9.35 -5.04
C LYS A 84 10.06 7.90 -4.58
N ARG A 85 10.17 7.69 -3.26
CA ARG A 85 9.92 6.41 -2.60
C ARG A 85 8.77 6.50 -1.59
N ASN A 86 8.28 5.34 -1.17
CA ASN A 86 7.24 5.21 -0.15
C ASN A 86 7.68 5.88 1.15
N LEU A 87 6.70 6.34 1.92
CA LEU A 87 6.95 6.88 3.26
C LEU A 87 6.60 5.84 4.32
N PHE A 88 7.50 5.68 5.28
CA PHE A 88 7.30 4.85 6.46
C PHE A 88 7.04 5.78 7.63
N CYS A 89 5.89 5.66 8.26
CA CYS A 89 5.49 6.57 9.33
C CYS A 89 5.30 5.81 10.63
N PHE A 90 5.89 6.33 11.71
CA PHE A 90 5.83 5.73 13.05
C PHE A 90 5.11 6.67 14.01
N SER A 91 4.22 6.14 14.82
CA SER A 91 3.64 6.89 15.94
C SER A 91 4.67 7.09 17.05
N GLU A 92 4.43 8.04 17.97
CA GLU A 92 5.25 8.23 19.18
C GLU A 92 5.28 6.98 20.06
N ASN A 93 4.21 6.16 20.03
CA ASN A 93 4.08 4.93 20.79
C ASN A 93 4.56 3.69 20.01
N ASN A 94 5.36 3.87 18.95
CA ASN A 94 5.84 2.78 18.12
C ASN A 94 6.53 1.68 18.93
N THR A 95 5.99 0.46 18.80
CA THR A 95 6.58 -0.74 19.40
C THR A 95 7.03 -1.76 18.36
N ARG A 96 6.71 -1.53 17.07
CA ARG A 96 6.91 -2.51 15.99
C ARG A 96 8.14 -2.26 15.15
N CYS A 97 8.53 -1.00 14.97
CA CYS A 97 9.65 -0.63 14.13
C CYS A 97 10.90 -0.38 14.97
N ALA A 98 12.06 -0.83 14.50
CA ALA A 98 13.35 -0.54 15.12
C ALA A 98 14.27 0.13 14.10
N LEU A 99 15.02 1.13 14.57
CA LEU A 99 15.94 1.94 13.78
C LEU A 99 17.35 1.80 14.35
N GLN A 100 18.28 1.32 13.52
CA GLN A 100 19.70 1.30 13.83
C GLN A 100 20.41 2.41 13.05
N PRO A 101 21.13 3.34 13.72
CA PRO A 101 21.87 4.39 13.03
C PRO A 101 22.88 3.84 12.03
N THR A 102 23.03 4.54 10.90
CA THR A 102 24.09 4.29 9.92
C THR A 102 25.16 5.38 10.02
N ASN A 103 26.17 5.34 9.13
CA ASN A 103 27.18 6.40 9.00
C ASN A 103 26.64 7.66 8.29
N GLU A 104 25.45 7.58 7.70
CA GLU A 104 24.81 8.68 6.98
C GLU A 104 23.85 9.43 7.92
N ILE A 105 23.85 10.76 7.86
CA ILE A 105 23.04 11.61 8.74
C ILE A 105 21.55 11.34 8.52
N ASN A 106 20.81 11.11 9.61
CA ASN A 106 19.37 10.81 9.62
C ASN A 106 18.97 9.55 8.82
N VAL A 107 19.93 8.70 8.46
CA VAL A 107 19.67 7.44 7.76
C VAL A 107 19.83 6.28 8.74
N TYR A 108 18.84 5.40 8.72
CA TYR A 108 18.72 4.27 9.63
C TYR A 108 18.55 2.97 8.84
N GLN A 109 19.13 1.89 9.34
CA GLN A 109 18.69 0.55 8.99
C GLN A 109 17.36 0.29 9.69
N PHE A 110 16.34 -0.03 8.91
CA PHE A 110 14.98 -0.27 9.36
C PHE A 110 14.70 -1.76 9.50
N SER A 111 13.93 -2.11 10.53
CA SER A 111 13.31 -3.42 10.68
C SER A 111 11.93 -3.26 11.31
N ILE A 112 11.03 -4.19 10.99
CA ILE A 112 9.67 -4.24 11.52
C ILE A 112 9.37 -5.63 12.05
N LYS A 113 8.62 -5.70 13.16
CA LYS A 113 8.13 -6.97 13.70
C LYS A 113 7.20 -7.68 12.71
N THR A 114 7.28 -9.00 12.69
CA THR A 114 6.54 -9.86 11.74
C THR A 114 5.26 -10.48 12.32
N ASN A 115 4.93 -10.20 13.58
CA ASN A 115 3.62 -10.56 14.14
C ASN A 115 2.53 -9.64 13.58
N GLU A 116 1.26 -9.97 13.79
CA GLU A 116 0.15 -9.12 13.35
C GLU A 116 0.23 -7.71 13.94
N GLN A 117 -0.13 -6.69 13.15
CA GLN A 117 -0.30 -5.32 13.61
C GLN A 117 -1.73 -5.14 14.15
N ILE A 118 -1.84 -4.99 15.46
CA ILE A 118 -3.12 -4.76 16.15
C ILE A 118 -3.33 -3.26 16.39
N ASP A 119 -2.31 -2.60 16.91
CA ASP A 119 -2.31 -1.16 17.16
C ASP A 119 -1.89 -0.35 15.92
N LEU A 120 -2.40 0.88 15.81
CA LEU A 120 -1.99 1.80 14.75
C LEU A 120 -0.71 2.54 15.16
N ASP A 121 0.43 1.86 15.07
CA ASP A 121 1.73 2.44 15.40
C ASP A 121 2.71 2.51 14.22
N TYR A 122 2.37 1.86 13.10
CA TYR A 122 3.04 1.95 11.80
C TYR A 122 2.04 2.14 10.64
N ILE A 123 2.38 2.99 9.69
CA ILE A 123 1.70 3.12 8.38
C ILE A 123 2.77 3.18 7.29
N GLU A 124 2.64 2.34 6.27
CA GLU A 124 3.34 2.52 5.00
C GLU A 124 2.45 3.30 4.03
N ILE A 125 2.98 4.40 3.48
CA ILE A 125 2.30 5.20 2.47
C ILE A 125 2.93 4.94 1.11
N LEU A 126 2.17 4.29 0.24
CA LEU A 126 2.53 3.94 -1.12
C LEU A 126 1.98 5.00 -2.08
N PHE A 127 2.85 5.53 -2.91
CA PHE A 127 2.49 6.63 -3.79
C PHE A 127 2.19 6.17 -5.21
N ASN A 128 1.14 6.76 -5.78
CA ASN A 128 0.74 6.51 -7.16
C ASN A 128 0.45 7.81 -7.94
N GLN A 129 0.22 7.66 -9.24
CA GLN A 129 -0.17 8.71 -10.16
C GLN A 129 -1.62 8.51 -10.61
N LYS A 130 -2.28 9.64 -10.86
CA LYS A 130 -3.61 9.70 -11.47
C LYS A 130 -3.71 10.94 -12.36
N ASP A 131 -4.73 10.97 -13.20
CA ASP A 131 -5.29 12.19 -13.73
C ASP A 131 -6.71 12.41 -13.18
N GLU A 132 -7.52 13.23 -13.86
CA GLU A 132 -8.91 13.50 -13.48
C GLU A 132 -9.82 12.27 -13.54
N ASN A 133 -9.49 11.28 -14.37
CA ASN A 133 -10.37 10.16 -14.71
C ASN A 133 -9.77 8.79 -14.36
N TYR A 134 -8.44 8.67 -14.35
CA TYR A 134 -7.75 7.39 -14.30
C TYR A 134 -6.68 7.32 -13.21
N PHE A 135 -6.62 6.15 -12.58
CA PHE A 135 -5.49 5.65 -11.82
C PHE A 135 -4.53 4.90 -12.76
N TYR A 136 -3.23 5.13 -12.61
CA TYR A 136 -2.19 4.52 -13.44
C TYR A 136 -1.41 3.45 -12.69
N TYR A 137 -1.09 2.34 -13.34
CA TYR A 137 -0.18 1.35 -12.76
C TYR A 137 1.26 1.84 -12.85
N VAL A 138 1.97 1.88 -11.72
CA VAL A 138 3.31 2.51 -11.62
C VAL A 138 4.34 1.88 -12.56
N ASN A 139 4.27 0.57 -12.78
CA ASN A 139 5.27 -0.14 -13.58
C ASN A 139 4.99 -0.04 -15.09
N ASP A 140 3.75 0.29 -15.49
CA ASP A 140 3.37 0.48 -16.89
C ASP A 140 2.12 1.36 -17.00
N VAL A 141 2.31 2.61 -17.43
CA VAL A 141 1.23 3.62 -17.53
C VAL A 141 0.20 3.32 -18.64
N SER A 142 0.45 2.34 -19.51
CA SER A 142 -0.58 1.87 -20.45
C SER A 142 -1.69 1.10 -19.73
N ILE A 143 -1.40 0.55 -18.55
CA ILE A 143 -2.38 -0.09 -17.67
C ILE A 143 -2.99 0.99 -16.77
N LYS A 144 -4.30 1.18 -16.91
CA LYS A 144 -5.07 2.14 -16.13
C LYS A 144 -6.45 1.63 -15.76
N ARG A 145 -7.01 2.18 -14.69
CA ARG A 145 -8.36 1.91 -14.19
C ARG A 145 -9.08 3.24 -13.96
N SER A 146 -10.37 3.35 -14.25
CA SER A 146 -11.11 4.57 -13.90
C SER A 146 -11.07 4.77 -12.38
N LEU A 147 -11.11 6.03 -11.93
CA LEU A 147 -11.06 6.31 -10.48
C LEU A 147 -12.22 5.64 -9.72
N ASP A 148 -13.42 5.62 -10.31
CA ASP A 148 -14.60 4.99 -9.70
C ASP A 148 -14.42 3.48 -9.49
N GLU A 149 -13.75 2.81 -10.42
CA GLU A 149 -13.49 1.36 -10.33
C GLU A 149 -12.24 1.05 -9.51
N ALA A 150 -11.27 1.97 -9.45
CA ALA A 150 -10.04 1.79 -8.68
C ALA A 150 -10.26 1.91 -7.17
N PHE A 151 -11.23 2.73 -6.74
CA PHE A 151 -11.46 3.05 -5.34
C PHE A 151 -12.84 2.59 -4.88
N LEU A 152 -12.87 1.44 -4.21
CA LEU A 152 -14.07 0.88 -3.62
C LEU A 152 -14.27 1.41 -2.19
N LYS A 153 -15.47 1.21 -1.64
CA LYS A 153 -15.82 1.70 -0.29
C LYS A 153 -16.56 0.64 0.52
N LYS A 154 -16.17 0.50 1.78
CA LYS A 154 -16.83 -0.37 2.76
C LYS A 154 -16.82 0.29 4.13
N ASP A 155 -17.98 0.36 4.78
CA ASP A 155 -18.15 0.92 6.13
C ASP A 155 -17.52 2.33 6.31
N GLY A 156 -17.61 3.13 5.25
CA GLY A 156 -17.05 4.49 5.22
C GLY A 156 -15.55 4.58 4.92
N VAL A 157 -14.86 3.45 4.73
CA VAL A 157 -13.42 3.39 4.40
C VAL A 157 -13.24 3.14 2.92
N GLN A 158 -12.40 3.94 2.26
CA GLN A 158 -11.99 3.70 0.88
C GLN A 158 -10.84 2.69 0.83
N TYR A 159 -10.86 1.81 -0.16
CA TYR A 159 -9.79 0.85 -0.40
C TYR A 159 -9.56 0.61 -1.89
N LEU A 160 -8.34 0.25 -2.25
CA LEU A 160 -7.94 -0.04 -3.61
C LEU A 160 -8.60 -1.34 -4.09
N SER A 161 -9.12 -1.33 -5.33
CA SER A 161 -9.83 -2.47 -5.89
C SER A 161 -8.96 -3.74 -5.93
N PRO A 162 -9.55 -4.91 -5.70
CA PRO A 162 -8.80 -6.15 -5.53
C PRO A 162 -8.00 -6.51 -6.79
N GLU A 163 -8.50 -6.23 -8.00
CA GLU A 163 -7.78 -6.49 -9.24
C GLU A 163 -6.49 -5.67 -9.37
N ILE A 164 -6.50 -4.41 -8.91
CA ILE A 164 -5.26 -3.60 -8.88
C ILE A 164 -4.30 -4.15 -7.83
N VAL A 165 -4.80 -4.47 -6.63
CA VAL A 165 -3.96 -5.03 -5.55
C VAL A 165 -3.32 -6.36 -5.97
N LEU A 166 -4.07 -7.23 -6.66
CA LEU A 166 -3.56 -8.48 -7.20
C LEU A 166 -2.51 -8.24 -8.29
N LEU A 167 -2.70 -7.26 -9.18
CA LEU A 167 -1.69 -6.91 -10.19
C LEU A 167 -0.35 -6.52 -9.55
N TYR A 168 -0.36 -5.75 -8.45
CA TYR A 168 0.87 -5.48 -7.71
C TYR A 168 1.49 -6.76 -7.12
N LYS A 169 0.68 -7.59 -6.45
CA LYS A 169 1.14 -8.84 -5.81
C LYS A 169 1.71 -9.85 -6.81
N SER A 170 1.23 -9.86 -8.06
CA SER A 170 1.73 -10.76 -9.11
C SER A 170 3.19 -10.51 -9.46
N THR A 171 3.71 -9.32 -9.15
CA THR A 171 5.12 -8.96 -9.40
C THR A 171 6.08 -9.59 -8.39
N TYR A 172 5.57 -10.10 -7.27
CA TYR A 172 6.38 -10.54 -6.12
C TYR A 172 6.26 -12.04 -5.82
N LEU A 173 5.98 -12.87 -6.85
CA LEU A 173 5.78 -14.32 -6.67
C LEU A 173 7.07 -15.12 -6.40
N ASP A 174 8.24 -14.50 -6.54
CA ASP A 174 9.55 -15.05 -6.17
C ASP A 174 10.11 -14.44 -4.87
N SER A 175 9.31 -13.63 -4.17
CA SER A 175 9.70 -12.97 -2.92
C SER A 175 9.40 -13.81 -1.67
N ILE A 176 9.88 -13.35 -0.50
CA ILE A 176 9.54 -13.93 0.81
C ILE A 176 8.02 -13.91 1.08
N ASP A 177 7.27 -13.00 0.46
CA ASP A 177 5.82 -12.83 0.62
C ASP A 177 4.99 -13.61 -0.41
N ALA A 178 5.63 -14.37 -1.30
CA ALA A 178 4.97 -15.14 -2.37
C ALA A 178 3.80 -16.01 -1.86
N THR A 179 3.96 -16.66 -0.71
CA THR A 179 2.90 -17.50 -0.12
C THR A 179 1.67 -16.67 0.24
N LYS A 180 1.86 -15.47 0.82
CA LYS A 180 0.77 -14.54 1.17
C LYS A 180 0.08 -14.04 -0.10
N HIS A 181 0.85 -13.71 -1.14
CA HIS A 181 0.32 -13.23 -2.42
C HIS A 181 -0.50 -14.30 -3.15
N LYS A 182 -0.01 -15.55 -3.20
CA LYS A 182 -0.76 -16.69 -3.77
C LYS A 182 -2.03 -16.98 -2.98
N HIS A 183 -2.00 -16.83 -1.65
CA HIS A 183 -3.18 -16.95 -0.79
C HIS A 183 -4.21 -15.85 -1.11
N ASP A 184 -3.79 -14.57 -1.12
CA ASP A 184 -4.65 -13.43 -1.42
C ASP A 184 -5.32 -13.59 -2.81
N PHE A 185 -4.58 -14.05 -3.82
CA PHE A 185 -5.12 -14.38 -5.15
C PHE A 185 -6.19 -15.48 -5.09
N LYS A 186 -5.87 -16.62 -4.46
CA LYS A 186 -6.80 -17.76 -4.35
C LYS A 186 -8.11 -17.38 -3.66
N CYS A 187 -8.04 -16.57 -2.62
CA CYS A 187 -9.22 -16.16 -1.85
C CYS A 187 -10.07 -15.11 -2.58
N SER A 188 -9.42 -14.19 -3.32
CA SER A 188 -10.11 -13.09 -4.00
C SER A 188 -10.74 -13.52 -5.33
N LEU A 189 -10.06 -14.39 -6.09
CA LEU A 189 -10.43 -14.74 -7.47
C LEU A 189 -11.89 -15.20 -7.64
N PRO A 190 -12.48 -16.06 -6.78
CA PRO A 190 -13.88 -16.48 -6.92
C PRO A 190 -14.89 -15.34 -6.76
N LEU A 191 -14.50 -14.27 -6.04
CA LEU A 191 -15.37 -13.14 -5.71
C LEU A 191 -15.27 -11.99 -6.71
N LEU A 192 -14.20 -11.94 -7.52
CA LEU A 192 -14.06 -10.93 -8.58
C LEU A 192 -15.19 -11.05 -9.60
N SER A 193 -15.70 -9.90 -10.05
CA SER A 193 -16.62 -9.83 -11.17
C SER A 193 -15.96 -10.34 -12.47
N ILE A 194 -16.78 -10.65 -13.48
CA ILE A 194 -16.28 -11.04 -14.80
C ILE A 194 -15.39 -9.93 -15.38
N GLU A 195 -15.80 -8.67 -15.21
CA GLU A 195 -15.07 -7.51 -15.71
C GLU A 195 -13.73 -7.32 -14.99
N GLN A 196 -13.69 -7.45 -13.65
CA GLN A 196 -12.45 -7.36 -12.87
C GLN A 196 -11.45 -8.45 -13.27
N LYS A 197 -11.94 -9.67 -13.50
CA LYS A 197 -11.12 -10.79 -13.99
C LYS A 197 -10.52 -10.48 -15.37
N GLN A 198 -11.34 -9.98 -16.30
CA GLN A 198 -10.88 -9.60 -17.63
C GLN A 198 -9.83 -8.48 -17.57
N TRP A 199 -10.05 -7.46 -16.74
CA TRP A 199 -9.09 -6.37 -16.54
C TRP A 199 -7.77 -6.89 -15.96
N LEU A 200 -7.81 -7.72 -14.91
CA LEU A 200 -6.62 -8.31 -14.30
C LEU A 200 -5.85 -9.16 -15.32
N LYS A 201 -6.54 -10.04 -16.04
CA LYS A 201 -5.92 -10.93 -17.04
C LYS A 201 -5.22 -10.14 -18.13
N ARG A 202 -5.89 -9.13 -18.70
CA ARG A 202 -5.30 -8.25 -19.71
C ARG A 202 -4.10 -7.49 -19.18
N SER A 203 -4.18 -6.98 -17.96
CA SER A 203 -3.08 -6.25 -17.34
C SER A 203 -1.85 -7.13 -17.11
N LEU A 204 -2.07 -8.38 -16.66
CA LEU A 204 -0.99 -9.37 -16.52
C LEU A 204 -0.35 -9.71 -17.88
N GLN A 205 -1.13 -9.85 -18.95
CA GLN A 205 -0.58 -10.08 -20.30
C GLN A 205 0.26 -8.91 -20.82
N ILE A 206 0.01 -7.69 -20.35
CA ILE A 206 0.78 -6.50 -20.74
C ILE A 206 2.10 -6.43 -19.97
N CYS A 207 2.06 -6.54 -18.64
CA CYS A 207 3.23 -6.27 -17.80
C CYS A 207 3.98 -7.52 -17.30
N GLN A 208 3.47 -8.71 -17.56
CA GLN A 208 4.11 -9.98 -17.21
C GLN A 208 4.26 -10.85 -18.46
N SER A 209 4.91 -12.01 -18.30
CA SER A 209 4.93 -13.04 -19.34
C SER A 209 3.54 -13.63 -19.59
N ASP A 210 3.22 -13.97 -20.84
CA ASP A 210 2.03 -14.78 -21.19
C ASP A 210 1.98 -16.13 -20.45
N THR A 211 3.12 -16.60 -19.94
CA THR A 211 3.24 -17.82 -19.12
C THR A 211 3.03 -17.59 -17.62
N HIS A 212 2.68 -16.38 -17.19
CA HIS A 212 2.47 -16.06 -15.79
C HIS A 212 1.38 -16.97 -15.16
N GLU A 213 1.69 -17.58 -14.00
CA GLU A 213 0.88 -18.67 -13.41
C GLU A 213 -0.57 -18.28 -13.06
N TRP A 214 -0.89 -16.99 -12.99
CA TRP A 214 -2.25 -16.51 -12.72
C TRP A 214 -3.10 -16.35 -13.98
N ILE A 215 -2.49 -16.14 -15.16
CA ILE A 215 -3.24 -15.91 -16.42
C ILE A 215 -4.10 -17.12 -16.78
N SER A 216 -3.60 -18.34 -16.55
CA SER A 216 -4.32 -19.59 -16.83
C SER A 216 -5.40 -19.91 -15.79
N LYS A 217 -5.39 -19.23 -14.64
CA LYS A 217 -6.33 -19.45 -13.54
C LYS A 217 -7.51 -18.47 -13.58
N ILE A 218 -7.37 -17.35 -14.29
CA ILE A 218 -8.41 -16.33 -14.51
C ILE A 218 -9.24 -16.67 -15.75
#